data_AF-A0A425DD39-F1
#
_entry.id   AF-A0A425DD39-F1
#
_cell.length_a   1.000
_cell.length_b   1.000
_cell.length_c   1.000
_cell.angle_alpha   90.00
_cell.angle_beta   90.00
_cell.angle_gamma   90.00
#
_symmetry.space_group_name_H-M   'P 1'
#
loop_
_entity.id
_entity.type
_entity.pdbx_description
1 polymer ?
#
loop_
_entity_poly.entity_id
_entity_poly.type
_entity_poly.pdbx_seq_one_letter_code
_entity_poly.pdbx_strand_id
1 'polypeptide(L)'
;MADLQAEVLTVQSRRNQSAEICRAMEALRASAEWPHYSVEQQNAVASGICEATTELGPWKLSLDNAVVLSILKHCTNRSLRQEVHRENTSKASANPFNNIPVIEEILALRHEEAQLLGYHTYAELSLALKMAPSVLAVEKMINDLRDVCFPAAQAELARLNDMASSCGHDSPLEPWDVAYWYGAVC
;
A
#
# COMPACT_ATOMS: atom_id res chain seq x y z
N MET A 1 21.44 -23.02 4.99
CA MET A 1 21.60 -21.58 4.67
C MET A 1 21.13 -21.26 3.25
N ALA A 2 21.71 -21.85 2.19
CA ALA A 2 21.26 -21.58 0.81
C ALA A 2 19.79 -22.00 0.55
N ASP A 3 19.34 -23.09 1.17
CA ASP A 3 17.98 -23.64 1.02
C ASP A 3 16.91 -22.70 1.63
N LEU A 4 17.11 -22.24 2.87
CA LEU A 4 16.22 -21.28 3.54
C LEU A 4 16.16 -19.92 2.84
N GLN A 5 17.29 -19.43 2.31
CA GLN A 5 17.31 -18.16 1.56
C GLN A 5 16.57 -18.30 0.22
N ALA A 6 16.69 -19.45 -0.46
CA ALA A 6 15.93 -19.74 -1.66
C ALA A 6 14.43 -19.84 -1.39
N GLU A 7 14.04 -20.40 -0.24
CA GLU A 7 12.65 -20.48 0.21
C GLU A 7 12.06 -19.10 0.52
N VAL A 8 12.77 -18.25 1.27
CA VAL A 8 12.36 -16.87 1.55
C VAL A 8 12.19 -16.06 0.25
N LEU A 9 13.10 -16.20 -0.71
CA LEU A 9 12.99 -15.54 -2.02
C LEU A 9 11.82 -16.08 -2.85
N THR A 10 11.55 -17.38 -2.77
CA THR A 10 10.40 -18.03 -3.44
C THR A 10 9.08 -17.55 -2.84
N VAL A 11 9.00 -17.38 -1.54
CA VAL A 11 7.83 -16.84 -0.86
C VAL A 11 7.64 -15.34 -1.18
N GLN A 12 8.73 -14.56 -1.25
CA GLN A 12 8.69 -13.15 -1.66
C GLN A 12 8.29 -12.94 -3.13
N SER A 13 8.65 -13.86 -4.03
CA SER A 13 8.28 -13.79 -5.45
C SER A 13 6.81 -14.18 -5.69
N ARG A 14 6.28 -15.18 -4.96
CA ARG A 14 4.85 -15.54 -4.95
C ARG A 14 3.95 -14.36 -4.54
N ARG A 15 4.44 -13.46 -3.70
CA ARG A 15 3.75 -12.21 -3.32
C ARG A 15 3.48 -11.27 -4.50
N ASN A 16 4.27 -11.31 -5.57
CA ASN A 16 4.31 -10.25 -6.57
C ASN A 16 3.72 -10.63 -7.96
N GLN A 17 3.46 -11.90 -8.28
CA GLN A 17 3.22 -12.31 -9.68
C GLN A 17 2.25 -13.50 -9.82
N SER A 18 1.06 -13.27 -10.37
CA SER A 18 0.23 -14.35 -10.92
C SER A 18 0.69 -14.67 -12.35
N ALA A 19 1.22 -15.87 -12.56
CA ALA A 19 1.84 -16.29 -13.81
C ALA A 19 0.87 -16.44 -15.00
N GLU A 20 -0.43 -16.55 -14.75
CA GLU A 20 -1.45 -16.62 -15.81
C GLU A 20 -1.79 -15.22 -16.35
N ILE A 21 -1.82 -14.22 -15.47
CA ILE A 21 -2.09 -12.82 -15.82
C ILE A 21 -0.89 -12.22 -16.57
N CYS A 22 0.34 -12.51 -16.14
CA CYS A 22 1.55 -12.09 -16.87
C CYS A 22 1.55 -12.59 -18.32
N ARG A 23 1.25 -13.88 -18.54
CA ARG A 23 1.26 -14.48 -19.89
C ARG A 23 0.19 -13.91 -20.82
N ALA A 24 -1.02 -13.64 -20.32
CA ALA A 24 -2.07 -13.02 -21.11
C ALA A 24 -1.75 -11.55 -21.46
N MET A 25 -1.14 -10.80 -20.54
CA MET A 25 -0.74 -9.41 -20.77
C MET A 25 0.46 -9.29 -21.74
N GLU A 26 1.40 -10.23 -21.69
CA GLU A 26 2.53 -10.29 -22.62
C GLU A 26 2.07 -10.50 -24.07
N ALA A 27 1.07 -11.35 -24.30
CA ALA A 27 0.52 -11.59 -25.63
C ALA A 27 -0.19 -10.36 -26.23
N LEU A 28 -0.95 -9.62 -25.40
CA LEU A 28 -1.65 -8.40 -25.85
C LEU A 28 -0.68 -7.25 -26.15
N ARG A 29 0.35 -7.06 -25.31
CA ARG A 29 1.42 -6.06 -25.52
C ARG A 29 2.29 -6.34 -26.74
N ALA A 30 2.35 -7.60 -27.17
CA ALA A 30 3.09 -8.02 -28.35
C ALA A 30 2.29 -7.85 -29.66
N SER A 31 1.01 -7.43 -29.62
CA SER A 31 0.18 -7.27 -30.81
C SER A 31 0.50 -5.98 -31.56
N ALA A 32 0.25 -5.99 -32.88
CA ALA A 32 0.45 -4.82 -33.74
C ALA A 32 -0.50 -3.64 -33.40
N GLU A 33 -1.55 -3.90 -32.62
CA GLU A 33 -2.57 -2.90 -32.28
C GLU A 33 -2.19 -2.07 -31.04
N TRP A 34 -1.28 -2.57 -30.18
CA TRP A 34 -0.92 -1.96 -28.90
C TRP A 34 -0.47 -0.48 -28.96
N PRO A 35 0.36 -0.04 -29.92
CA PRO A 35 0.84 1.35 -29.98
C PRO A 35 -0.25 2.38 -30.33
N HIS A 36 -1.42 1.95 -30.81
CA HIS A 36 -2.50 2.82 -31.27
C HIS A 36 -3.50 3.18 -30.17
N TYR A 37 -3.41 2.54 -29.01
CA TYR A 37 -4.23 2.85 -27.83
C TYR A 37 -3.59 3.97 -27.01
N SER A 38 -4.39 4.93 -26.54
CA SER A 38 -3.95 5.90 -25.53
C SER A 38 -3.57 5.20 -24.22
N VAL A 39 -2.79 5.83 -23.33
CA VAL A 39 -2.40 5.23 -22.04
C VAL A 39 -3.63 4.85 -21.20
N GLU A 40 -4.69 5.66 -21.29
CA GLU A 40 -5.98 5.45 -20.65
C GLU A 40 -6.74 4.28 -21.28
N GLN A 41 -6.71 4.16 -22.61
CA GLN A 41 -7.31 3.04 -23.34
C GLN A 41 -6.54 1.73 -23.12
N GLN A 42 -5.21 1.76 -23.03
CA GLN A 42 -4.39 0.59 -22.67
C GLN A 42 -4.77 0.05 -21.28
N ASN A 43 -5.14 0.94 -20.35
CA ASN A 43 -5.62 0.56 -19.02
C ASN A 43 -7.07 0.03 -19.02
N ALA A 44 -7.94 0.55 -19.89
CA ALA A 44 -9.34 0.12 -20.02
C ALA A 44 -9.52 -1.19 -20.84
N VAL A 45 -8.75 -1.35 -21.92
CA VAL A 45 -8.74 -2.54 -22.79
C VAL A 45 -8.22 -3.77 -22.06
N ALA A 46 -7.27 -3.61 -21.14
CA ALA A 46 -6.86 -4.67 -20.21
C ALA A 46 -8.01 -5.21 -19.33
N SER A 47 -9.20 -4.61 -19.40
CA SER A 47 -10.36 -4.90 -18.55
C SER A 47 -11.69 -5.08 -19.31
N GLY A 48 -11.69 -5.04 -20.65
CA GLY A 48 -12.88 -5.32 -21.48
C GLY A 48 -13.90 -4.19 -21.64
N ILE A 49 -13.54 -2.93 -21.38
CA ILE A 49 -14.43 -1.76 -21.53
C ILE A 49 -13.91 -0.90 -22.69
N CYS A 50 -14.52 -1.04 -23.88
CA CYS A 50 -13.96 -0.48 -25.12
C CYS A 50 -14.43 0.95 -25.47
N GLU A 51 -15.48 1.47 -24.82
CA GLU A 51 -16.11 2.76 -25.17
C GLU A 51 -15.83 3.89 -24.16
N ALA A 52 -15.11 3.60 -23.07
CA ALA A 52 -14.85 4.60 -22.04
C ALA A 52 -13.83 5.66 -22.51
N THR A 53 -14.13 6.93 -22.27
CA THR A 53 -13.24 8.07 -22.47
C THR A 53 -12.98 8.76 -21.12
N THR A 54 -12.13 9.79 -21.10
CA THR A 54 -11.91 10.61 -19.90
C THR A 54 -13.18 11.33 -19.44
N GLU A 55 -14.09 11.64 -20.36
CA GLU A 55 -15.33 12.38 -20.09
C GLU A 55 -16.56 11.47 -19.96
N LEU A 56 -16.54 10.30 -20.62
CA LEU A 56 -17.65 9.36 -20.66
C LEU A 56 -17.21 8.01 -20.09
N GLY A 57 -17.80 7.63 -18.94
CA GLY A 57 -17.56 6.35 -18.31
C GLY A 57 -18.15 5.16 -19.08
N PRO A 58 -18.02 3.93 -18.53
CA PRO A 58 -17.59 3.64 -17.16
C PRO A 58 -16.07 3.65 -16.97
N TRP A 59 -15.60 4.14 -15.82
CA TRP A 59 -14.17 4.13 -15.45
C TRP A 59 -13.85 2.97 -14.51
N LYS A 60 -12.72 2.30 -14.75
CA LYS A 60 -12.14 1.33 -13.82
C LYS A 60 -11.05 1.99 -13.00
N LEU A 61 -11.18 1.89 -11.67
CA LEU A 61 -10.20 2.41 -10.73
C LEU A 61 -9.29 1.27 -10.28
N SER A 62 -7.98 1.43 -10.40
CA SER A 62 -7.01 0.51 -9.80
C SER A 62 -6.68 0.91 -8.36
N LEU A 63 -6.20 -0.05 -7.57
CA LEU A 63 -5.65 0.21 -6.23
C LEU A 63 -4.15 0.56 -6.28
N ASP A 64 -3.67 1.06 -7.42
CA ASP A 64 -2.33 1.61 -7.52
C ASP A 64 -2.24 2.89 -6.70
N ASN A 65 -1.11 3.10 -6.05
CA ASN A 65 -0.97 4.18 -5.08
C ASN A 65 -1.25 5.57 -5.68
N ALA A 66 -0.91 5.79 -6.95
CA ALA A 66 -1.19 7.05 -7.65
C ALA A 66 -2.71 7.31 -7.80
N VAL A 67 -3.49 6.27 -8.10
CA VAL A 67 -4.96 6.36 -8.25
C VAL A 67 -5.61 6.54 -6.88
N VAL A 68 -5.25 5.70 -5.92
CA VAL A 68 -5.77 5.77 -4.53
C VAL A 68 -5.52 7.14 -3.93
N LEU A 69 -4.28 7.66 -3.99
CA LEU A 69 -3.96 8.98 -3.44
C LEU A 69 -4.73 10.11 -4.14
N SER A 70 -4.93 10.01 -5.45
CA SER A 70 -5.71 11.01 -6.20
C SER A 70 -7.17 11.03 -5.77
N ILE A 71 -7.77 9.86 -5.55
CA ILE A 71 -9.14 9.74 -5.05
C ILE A 71 -9.24 10.30 -3.63
N LEU A 72 -8.34 9.89 -2.73
CA LEU A 72 -8.38 10.35 -1.34
C LEU A 72 -8.16 11.85 -1.19
N LYS A 73 -7.41 12.49 -2.10
CA LYS A 73 -7.15 13.94 -2.06
C LYS A 73 -8.21 14.78 -2.74
N HIS A 74 -8.79 14.32 -3.84
CA HIS A 74 -9.58 15.18 -4.73
C HIS A 74 -11.04 14.76 -4.88
N CYS A 75 -11.37 13.51 -4.56
CA CYS A 75 -12.74 13.04 -4.73
C CYS A 75 -13.66 13.65 -3.67
N THR A 76 -14.68 14.39 -4.09
CA THR A 76 -15.69 14.97 -3.20
C THR A 76 -16.64 13.92 -2.61
N ASN A 77 -16.83 12.78 -3.29
CA ASN A 77 -17.66 11.68 -2.82
C ASN A 77 -16.98 10.92 -1.66
N ARG A 78 -17.42 11.19 -0.44
CA ARG A 78 -16.90 10.56 0.78
C ARG A 78 -17.05 9.04 0.80
N SER A 79 -18.17 8.51 0.32
CA SER A 79 -18.43 7.07 0.28
C SER A 79 -17.41 6.36 -0.61
N LEU A 80 -17.07 6.96 -1.76
CA LEU A 80 -16.03 6.43 -2.65
C LEU A 80 -14.64 6.49 -2.00
N ARG A 81 -14.30 7.58 -1.31
CA ARG A 81 -13.03 7.66 -0.54
C ARG A 81 -12.94 6.56 0.51
N GLN A 82 -14.02 6.33 1.25
CA GLN A 82 -14.10 5.29 2.27
C GLN A 82 -13.92 3.89 1.67
N GLU A 83 -14.63 3.59 0.58
CA GLU A 83 -14.53 2.30 -0.12
C GLU A 83 -13.10 2.05 -0.61
N VAL A 84 -12.51 3.00 -1.34
CA VAL A 84 -11.15 2.88 -1.88
C VAL A 84 -10.12 2.76 -0.76
N HIS A 85 -10.25 3.53 0.32
CA HIS A 85 -9.38 3.41 1.48
C HIS A 85 -9.45 2.01 2.12
N ARG A 86 -10.67 1.50 2.31
CA ARG A 86 -10.89 0.19 2.91
C ARG A 86 -10.31 -0.92 2.03
N GLU A 87 -10.65 -0.93 0.74
CA GLU A 87 -10.15 -1.94 -0.21
C GLU A 87 -8.62 -1.91 -0.35
N ASN A 88 -8.02 -0.72 -0.34
CA ASN A 88 -6.56 -0.61 -0.35
C ASN A 88 -5.92 -1.13 0.96
N THR A 89 -6.57 -0.91 2.10
CA THR A 89 -6.07 -1.34 3.43
C THR A 89 -6.23 -2.85 3.64
N SER A 90 -7.33 -3.45 3.17
CA SER A 90 -7.59 -4.90 3.24
C SER A 90 -7.00 -5.69 2.07
N LYS A 91 -6.18 -5.04 1.25
CA LYS A 91 -5.56 -5.70 0.09
C LYS A 91 -4.74 -6.90 0.56
N ALA A 92 -4.97 -8.05 -0.07
CA ALA A 92 -4.31 -9.31 0.24
C ALA A 92 -4.51 -9.82 1.68
N SER A 93 -5.64 -9.47 2.32
CA SER A 93 -6.00 -9.98 3.66
C SER A 93 -7.08 -11.06 3.64
N ALA A 94 -7.53 -11.50 2.46
CA ALA A 94 -8.61 -12.47 2.28
C ALA A 94 -8.33 -13.43 1.13
N ASN A 95 -8.98 -14.59 1.15
CA ASN A 95 -8.83 -15.61 0.11
C ASN A 95 -9.32 -15.09 -1.26
N PRO A 96 -8.67 -15.48 -2.38
CA PRO A 96 -7.55 -16.42 -2.49
C PRO A 96 -6.15 -15.79 -2.29
N PHE A 97 -6.07 -14.48 -2.07
CA PHE A 97 -4.80 -13.73 -2.01
C PHE A 97 -4.37 -13.40 -0.56
N ASN A 98 -4.72 -14.26 0.40
CA ASN A 98 -4.47 -13.98 1.81
C ASN A 98 -2.98 -14.13 2.15
N ASN A 99 -2.32 -13.02 2.51
CA ASN A 99 -0.90 -12.98 2.87
C ASN A 99 -0.65 -13.21 4.37
N ILE A 100 -1.67 -13.31 5.22
CA ILE A 100 -1.48 -13.57 6.67
C ILE A 100 -0.63 -14.83 6.92
N PRO A 101 -0.98 -16.03 6.40
CA PRO A 101 -0.19 -17.24 6.65
C PRO A 101 1.22 -17.16 6.06
N VAL A 102 1.36 -16.46 4.93
CA VAL A 102 2.66 -16.20 4.28
C VAL A 102 3.57 -15.34 5.16
N ILE A 103 3.01 -14.32 5.80
CA ILE A 103 3.76 -13.46 6.73
C ILE A 103 4.18 -14.24 7.97
N GLU A 104 3.29 -15.07 8.53
CA GLU A 104 3.60 -15.94 9.68
C GLU A 104 4.75 -16.89 9.36
N GLU A 105 4.72 -17.52 8.18
CA GLU A 105 5.81 -18.39 7.70
C GLU A 105 7.13 -17.61 7.54
N ILE A 106 7.09 -16.42 6.91
CA ILE A 106 8.28 -15.55 6.78
C ILE A 106 8.86 -15.20 8.17
N LEU A 107 8.01 -14.89 9.16
CA LEU A 107 8.45 -14.54 10.50
C LEU A 107 9.11 -15.74 11.21
N ALA A 108 8.52 -16.93 11.06
CA ALA A 108 9.08 -18.17 11.61
C ALA A 108 10.45 -18.49 10.98
N LEU A 109 10.54 -18.48 9.65
CA LEU A 109 11.78 -18.75 8.92
C LEU A 109 12.88 -17.73 9.24
N ARG A 110 12.53 -16.44 9.36
CA ARG A 110 13.47 -15.40 9.77
C ARG A 110 13.96 -15.57 11.20
N HIS A 111 13.08 -16.04 12.09
CA HIS A 111 13.49 -16.35 13.46
C HIS A 111 14.46 -17.54 13.49
N GLU A 112 14.15 -18.61 12.75
CA GLU A 112 15.03 -19.77 12.61
C GLU A 112 16.40 -19.39 12.00
N GLU A 113 16.42 -18.59 10.94
CA GLU A 113 17.64 -18.07 10.32
C GLU A 113 18.52 -17.33 11.33
N ALA A 114 17.92 -16.49 12.18
CA ALA A 114 18.65 -15.77 13.23
C ALA A 114 19.27 -16.73 14.26
N GLN A 115 18.50 -17.71 14.74
CA GLN A 115 18.97 -18.69 15.73
C GLN A 115 20.12 -19.54 15.19
N LEU A 116 20.03 -19.99 13.94
CA LEU A 116 21.09 -20.78 13.27
C LEU A 116 22.42 -20.01 13.15
N LEU A 117 22.34 -18.69 13.03
CA LEU A 117 23.49 -17.80 12.94
C LEU A 117 23.97 -17.27 14.31
N GLY A 118 23.36 -17.72 15.40
CA GLY A 118 23.74 -17.35 16.78
C GLY A 118 23.18 -16.01 17.26
N TYR A 119 22.15 -15.46 16.61
CA TYR A 119 21.43 -14.26 17.02
C TYR A 119 20.11 -14.59 17.72
N HIS A 120 19.63 -13.74 18.62
CA HIS A 120 18.38 -13.98 19.35
C HIS A 120 17.15 -13.63 18.50
N THR A 121 17.29 -12.63 17.64
CA THR A 121 16.19 -12.15 16.78
C THR A 121 16.69 -11.83 15.38
N TYR A 122 15.78 -11.88 14.40
CA TYR A 122 16.09 -11.43 13.04
C TYR A 122 16.46 -9.94 12.97
N ALA A 123 15.99 -9.12 13.92
CA ALA A 123 16.38 -7.72 14.01
C ALA A 123 17.88 -7.57 14.32
N GLU A 124 18.41 -8.37 15.25
CA GLU A 124 19.85 -8.40 15.55
C GLU A 124 20.66 -8.86 14.33
N LEU A 125 20.24 -9.96 13.69
CA LEU A 125 20.89 -10.47 12.48
C LEU A 125 20.90 -9.40 11.37
N SER A 126 19.78 -8.73 11.14
CA SER A 126 19.64 -7.67 10.14
C SER A 126 20.53 -6.46 10.44
N LEU A 127 20.71 -6.12 11.72
CA LEU A 127 21.54 -5.00 12.15
C LEU A 127 23.04 -5.29 12.11
N ALA A 128 23.47 -6.55 12.15
CA ALA A 128 24.89 -6.92 12.14
C ALA A 128 25.70 -6.31 10.97
N LEU A 129 25.03 -5.99 9.85
CA LEU A 129 25.64 -5.36 8.67
C LEU A 129 25.26 -3.87 8.49
N LYS A 130 24.56 -3.26 9.45
CA LYS A 130 24.06 -1.88 9.37
C LYS A 130 24.82 -0.97 10.35
N MET A 131 24.69 0.34 10.14
CA MET A 131 25.35 1.33 11.01
C MET A 131 24.71 1.49 12.39
N ALA A 132 23.45 1.07 12.56
CA ALA A 132 22.77 1.21 13.83
C ALA A 132 23.38 0.23 14.86
N PRO A 133 23.76 0.69 16.05
CA PRO A 133 24.62 -0.08 16.96
C PRO A 133 23.89 -1.21 17.69
N SER A 134 22.57 -1.14 17.83
CA SER A 134 21.75 -2.18 18.47
C SER A 134 20.26 -2.00 18.18
N VAL A 135 19.47 -3.04 18.44
CA VAL A 135 17.99 -2.97 18.35
C VAL A 135 17.45 -1.91 19.31
N LEU A 136 17.95 -1.87 20.55
CA LEU A 136 17.56 -0.87 21.55
C LEU A 136 17.85 0.56 21.11
N ALA A 137 18.96 0.81 20.40
CA ALA A 137 19.28 2.14 19.88
C ALA A 137 18.27 2.58 18.81
N VAL A 138 17.84 1.65 17.94
CA VAL A 138 16.80 1.91 16.93
C VAL A 138 15.45 2.17 17.59
N GLU A 139 15.04 1.33 18.54
CA GLU A 139 13.79 1.50 19.28
C GLU A 139 13.77 2.83 20.05
N LYS A 140 14.87 3.18 20.72
CA LYS A 140 15.01 4.47 21.40
C LYS A 140 14.83 5.62 20.41
N MET A 141 15.54 5.60 19.28
CA MET A 141 15.44 6.65 18.27
C MET A 141 14.00 6.82 17.75
N ILE A 142 13.29 5.73 17.47
CA ILE A 142 11.89 5.76 17.00
C ILE A 142 10.96 6.30 18.10
N ASN A 143 11.15 5.88 19.35
CA ASN A 143 10.34 6.36 20.47
C ASN A 143 10.60 7.84 20.78
N ASP A 144 11.86 8.28 20.80
CA ASP A 144 12.22 9.70 20.96
C ASP A 144 11.53 10.55 19.87
N LEU A 145 11.54 10.08 18.62
CA LEU A 145 10.86 10.75 17.51
C LEU A 145 9.35 10.79 17.70
N ARG A 146 8.74 9.67 18.12
CA ARG A 146 7.31 9.60 18.41
C ARG A 146 6.91 10.59 19.49
N ASP A 147 7.67 10.68 20.58
CA ASP A 147 7.34 11.51 21.73
C ASP A 147 7.34 13.02 21.36
N VAL A 148 8.14 13.41 20.36
CA VAL A 148 8.13 14.77 19.79
C VAL A 148 7.04 14.96 18.75
N CYS A 149 6.87 14.02 17.82
CA CYS A 149 5.96 14.16 16.68
C CYS A 149 4.49 13.94 17.04
N PHE A 150 4.19 13.09 18.01
CA PHE A 150 2.82 12.66 18.31
C PHE A 150 1.93 13.81 18.85
N PRO A 151 2.38 14.66 19.79
CA PRO A 151 1.59 15.82 20.22
C PRO A 151 1.31 16.81 19.08
N ALA A 152 2.28 17.01 18.18
CA ALA A 152 2.11 17.88 17.01
C ALA A 152 1.06 17.30 16.05
N ALA A 153 1.12 15.99 15.76
CA ALA A 153 0.14 15.30 14.92
C ALA A 153 -1.28 15.37 15.50
N GLN A 154 -1.44 15.25 16.83
CA GLN A 154 -2.73 15.41 17.49
C GLN A 154 -3.27 16.84 17.34
N ALA A 155 -2.42 17.85 17.51
CA ALA A 155 -2.82 19.26 17.34
C ALA A 155 -3.15 19.59 15.87
N GLU A 156 -2.45 18.98 14.90
CA GLU A 156 -2.77 19.09 13.47
C GLU A 156 -4.12 18.45 13.15
N LEU A 157 -4.39 17.25 13.65
CA LEU A 157 -5.66 16.57 13.44
C LEU A 157 -6.83 17.36 14.07
N ALA A 158 -6.63 17.93 15.26
CA ALA A 158 -7.64 18.79 15.90
C ALA A 158 -7.96 20.01 15.04
N ARG A 159 -6.93 20.74 14.57
CA ARG A 159 -7.11 21.88 13.66
C ARG A 159 -7.79 21.49 12.36
N LEU A 160 -7.47 20.31 11.83
CA LEU A 160 -8.08 19.81 10.59
C LEU A 160 -9.57 19.49 10.79
N ASN A 161 -9.94 18.92 11.94
CA ASN A 161 -11.34 18.70 12.31
C ASN A 161 -12.09 20.02 12.43
N ASP A 162 -11.55 21.01 13.16
CA ASP A 162 -12.16 22.33 13.34
C ASP A 162 -12.40 23.01 11.98
N MET A 163 -11.41 22.95 11.09
CA MET A 163 -11.51 23.47 9.74
C MET A 163 -12.61 22.75 8.95
N ALA A 164 -12.61 21.41 8.92
CA ALA A 164 -13.62 20.63 8.21
C ALA A 164 -15.04 20.95 8.71
N SER A 165 -15.23 21.06 10.04
CA SER A 165 -16.51 21.44 10.65
C SER A 165 -16.95 22.84 10.27
N SER A 166 -16.03 23.81 10.18
CA SER A 166 -16.36 25.17 9.70
C SER A 166 -16.89 25.20 8.26
N CYS A 167 -16.60 24.16 7.48
CA CYS A 167 -17.01 24.02 6.08
C CYS A 167 -18.21 23.06 5.91
N GLY A 168 -18.90 22.73 7.01
CA GLY A 168 -20.10 21.91 7.02
C GLY A 168 -19.85 20.41 7.12
N HIS A 169 -18.69 19.95 7.61
CA HIS A 169 -18.46 18.55 7.94
C HIS A 169 -18.91 18.23 9.38
N ASP A 170 -20.00 17.48 9.50
CA ASP A 170 -20.68 17.26 10.79
C ASP A 170 -20.13 16.08 11.63
N SER A 171 -19.08 15.38 11.15
CA SER A 171 -18.52 14.20 11.83
C SER A 171 -17.02 14.35 12.11
N PRO A 172 -16.47 13.64 13.11
CA PRO A 172 -15.03 13.51 13.25
C PRO A 172 -14.39 12.94 11.98
N LEU A 173 -13.21 13.44 11.62
CA LEU A 173 -12.46 12.98 10.46
C LEU A 173 -12.01 11.53 10.64
N GLU A 174 -12.34 10.71 9.65
CA GLU A 174 -11.87 9.33 9.52
C GLU A 174 -10.59 9.27 8.65
N PRO A 175 -9.83 8.15 8.64
CA PRO A 175 -8.60 8.04 7.86
C PRO A 175 -8.73 8.39 6.36
N TRP A 176 -9.89 8.11 5.75
CA TRP A 176 -10.19 8.42 4.35
C TRP A 176 -10.63 9.88 4.10
N ASP A 177 -10.79 10.68 5.16
CA ASP A 177 -11.12 12.10 5.09
C ASP A 177 -9.88 13.00 5.21
N VAL A 178 -8.84 12.55 5.91
CA VAL A 178 -7.65 13.36 6.24
C VAL A 178 -6.99 13.97 5.00
N ALA A 179 -6.71 13.16 3.96
CA ALA A 179 -6.02 13.63 2.76
C ALA A 179 -6.85 14.63 1.94
N TYR A 180 -8.17 14.48 1.95
CA TYR A 180 -9.10 15.38 1.27
C TYR A 180 -9.10 16.76 1.95
N TRP A 181 -9.28 16.77 3.28
CA TRP A 181 -9.36 18.01 4.03
C TRP A 181 -8.03 18.74 4.13
N TYR A 182 -6.89 18.05 4.11
CA TYR A 182 -5.57 18.71 4.11
C TYR A 182 -5.36 19.62 2.89
N GLY A 183 -5.92 19.26 1.74
CA GLY A 183 -5.85 20.06 0.50
C GLY A 183 -7.09 20.91 0.24
N ALA A 184 -8.13 20.81 1.07
CA ALA A 184 -9.37 21.55 0.91
C ALA A 184 -9.16 23.01 1.35
N VAL A 185 -9.63 23.93 0.51
CA VAL A 185 -9.77 25.33 0.87
C VAL A 185 -11.26 25.62 0.94
N CYS A 186 -11.66 26.18 2.07
CA CYS A 186 -12.95 26.83 2.26
C CYS A 186 -12.75 28.32 1.99
#